data_AF-A0A2T4BXM5-F1
#
_entry.id   AF-A0A2T4BXM5-F1
#
_cell.length_a   1.000
_cell.length_b   1.000
_cell.length_c   1.000
_cell.angle_alpha   90.00
_cell.angle_beta   90.00
_cell.angle_gamma   90.00
#
_symmetry.space_group_name_H-M   'P 1'
#
loop_
_entity.id
_entity.type
_entity.pdbx_description
1 polymer ?
#
loop_
_entity_poly.entity_id
_entity_poly.type
_entity_poly.pdbx_seq_one_letter_code
_entity_poly.pdbx_strand_id
1 'polypeptide(L)'
;MAQHSTLPEAIASQPWAPSSWRSKPIKQSPAYPDPSKLTKAAAELSRMPPLVHPNEINALKAHLREVAQGNAFLLQGGDCAELFDYCEQGAIESKIKLLLQMSLVLIWGTNKRVVRIGRMAGQYAKPRSIGGTSSRRGTAAGWQCDPMHGNTLSTPAGIKTRRFNDIYSELEQSLRIHKEQGSYLGGVHLELTGEAVTECLGGSEGLDEDDLSTNYTSFCDPRLNEKQALELAFLVADHYSREHKK
;
A
#
# COMPACT_ATOMS: atom_id res chain seq x y z
N MET A 1 30.83 -45.01 21.64
CA MET A 1 29.87 -45.12 20.51
C MET A 1 28.62 -44.35 20.90
N ALA A 2 28.56 -43.06 20.57
CA ALA A 2 27.39 -42.23 20.81
C ALA A 2 26.63 -42.11 19.48
N GLN A 3 25.37 -42.51 19.51
CA GLN A 3 24.49 -42.58 18.35
C GLN A 3 24.26 -41.17 17.79
N HIS A 4 24.56 -41.00 16.51
CA HIS A 4 24.18 -39.80 15.76
C HIS A 4 22.65 -39.74 15.68
N SER A 5 22.07 -38.76 16.37
CA SER A 5 20.69 -38.32 16.21
C SER A 5 20.49 -37.87 14.75
N THR A 6 19.71 -38.64 13.99
CA THR A 6 19.25 -38.29 12.66
C THR A 6 18.30 -37.10 12.76
N LEU A 7 18.63 -36.00 12.08
CA LEU A 7 17.73 -34.87 11.85
C LEU A 7 16.39 -35.39 11.29
N PRO A 8 15.24 -34.85 11.73
CA PRO A 8 13.95 -35.28 11.22
C PRO A 8 13.89 -35.06 9.70
N GLU A 9 13.40 -36.08 8.98
CA GLU A 9 13.17 -36.06 7.54
C GLU A 9 12.49 -34.76 7.12
N ALA A 10 13.06 -34.09 6.12
CA ALA A 10 12.46 -32.92 5.51
C ALA A 10 11.03 -33.28 5.07
N ILE A 11 10.04 -32.60 5.67
CA ILE A 11 8.64 -32.70 5.25
C ILE A 11 8.63 -32.45 3.74
N ALA A 12 8.38 -33.49 2.94
CA ALA A 12 8.29 -33.37 1.50
C ALA A 12 7.27 -32.27 1.19
N SER A 13 7.77 -31.12 0.74
CA SER A 13 6.91 -29.98 0.43
C SER A 13 6.03 -30.40 -0.72
N GLN A 14 4.71 -30.49 -0.47
CA GLN A 14 3.77 -30.75 -1.55
C GLN A 14 4.02 -29.78 -2.71
N PRO A 15 4.01 -30.25 -3.96
CA PRO A 15 4.29 -29.40 -5.11
C PRO A 15 3.30 -28.23 -5.14
N TRP A 16 3.81 -27.03 -5.46
CA TRP A 16 2.98 -25.84 -5.52
C TRP A 16 1.98 -25.94 -6.68
N ALA A 17 0.72 -25.61 -6.41
CA ALA A 17 -0.34 -25.45 -7.39
C ALA A 17 -1.25 -24.29 -6.95
N PRO A 18 -2.00 -23.63 -7.87
CA PRO A 18 -2.89 -22.53 -7.50
C PRO A 18 -3.94 -22.87 -6.42
N SER A 19 -4.28 -24.15 -6.24
CA SER A 19 -5.23 -24.64 -5.24
C SER A 19 -4.59 -25.03 -3.91
N SER A 20 -3.25 -25.10 -3.81
CA SER A 20 -2.56 -25.67 -2.65
C SER A 20 -2.82 -24.92 -1.34
N TRP A 21 -3.10 -23.60 -1.40
CA TRP A 21 -3.41 -22.76 -0.25
C TRP A 21 -4.70 -23.19 0.47
N ARG A 22 -5.65 -23.84 -0.21
CA ARG A 22 -6.94 -24.26 0.37
C ARG A 22 -6.79 -25.30 1.48
N SER A 23 -5.64 -25.98 1.54
CA SER A 23 -5.29 -26.93 2.60
C SER A 23 -4.69 -26.28 3.86
N LYS A 24 -4.42 -24.97 3.82
CA LYS A 24 -3.76 -24.23 4.91
C LYS A 24 -4.78 -23.45 5.73
N PRO A 25 -4.47 -23.14 7.01
CA PRO A 25 -5.32 -22.25 7.80
C PRO A 25 -5.50 -20.89 7.10
N ILE A 26 -6.76 -20.46 6.96
CA ILE A 26 -7.13 -19.17 6.38
C ILE A 26 -7.85 -18.30 7.42
N LYS A 27 -7.53 -17.01 7.44
CA LYS A 27 -8.24 -15.97 8.19
C LYS A 27 -8.93 -15.02 7.20
N GLN A 28 -9.92 -14.26 7.66
CA GLN A 28 -10.60 -13.21 6.89
C GLN A 28 -11.34 -13.70 5.62
N SER A 29 -11.59 -15.01 5.49
CA SER A 29 -12.41 -15.53 4.41
C SER A 29 -13.89 -15.21 4.67
N PRO A 30 -14.62 -14.68 3.68
CA PRO A 30 -16.07 -14.53 3.81
C PRO A 30 -16.73 -15.91 3.96
N ALA A 31 -17.77 -15.97 4.78
CA ALA A 31 -18.65 -17.13 4.89
C ALA A 31 -19.72 -17.03 3.79
N TYR A 32 -19.55 -17.80 2.71
CA TYR A 32 -20.54 -17.88 1.65
C TYR A 32 -21.66 -18.85 2.07
N PRO A 33 -22.93 -18.41 2.16
CA PRO A 33 -24.03 -19.29 2.57
C PRO A 33 -24.26 -20.47 1.61
N ASP A 34 -23.92 -20.29 0.33
CA ASP A 34 -24.13 -21.28 -0.72
C ASP A 34 -22.80 -21.58 -1.45
N PRO A 35 -22.15 -22.71 -1.14
CA PRO A 35 -20.90 -23.14 -1.78
C PRO A 35 -21.04 -23.38 -3.29
N SER A 36 -22.25 -23.71 -3.77
CA SER A 36 -22.49 -23.96 -5.19
C SER A 36 -22.38 -22.67 -6.01
N LYS A 37 -22.92 -21.56 -5.48
CA LYS A 37 -22.79 -20.23 -6.10
C LYS A 37 -21.35 -19.74 -6.13
N LEU A 38 -20.57 -19.97 -5.07
CA LEU A 38 -19.14 -19.68 -5.04
C LEU A 38 -18.41 -20.46 -6.15
N THR A 39 -18.68 -21.76 -6.26
CA THR A 39 -18.07 -22.62 -7.28
C THR A 39 -18.42 -22.14 -8.69
N LYS A 40 -19.69 -21.78 -8.92
CA LYS A 40 -20.16 -21.22 -10.19
C LYS A 40 -19.44 -19.92 -10.54
N ALA A 41 -19.39 -18.97 -9.62
CA ALA A 41 -18.71 -17.68 -9.84
C ALA A 41 -17.20 -17.86 -10.10
N ALA A 42 -16.53 -18.74 -9.34
CA ALA A 42 -15.11 -19.04 -9.55
C ALA A 42 -14.84 -19.70 -10.93
N ALA A 43 -15.75 -20.57 -11.40
CA ALA A 43 -15.64 -21.20 -12.71
C ALA A 43 -15.92 -20.22 -13.87
N GLU A 44 -16.71 -19.18 -13.63
CA GLU A 44 -16.93 -18.10 -14.58
C GLU A 44 -15.69 -17.20 -14.68
N LEU A 45 -15.17 -16.74 -13.54
CA LEU A 45 -13.96 -15.91 -13.48
C LEU A 45 -12.73 -16.60 -14.09
N SER A 46 -12.60 -17.92 -13.96
CA SER A 46 -11.45 -18.66 -14.53
C SER A 46 -11.43 -18.70 -16.05
N ARG A 47 -12.55 -18.35 -16.71
CA ARG A 47 -12.66 -18.28 -18.18
C ARG A 47 -12.49 -16.86 -18.71
N MET A 48 -12.48 -15.85 -17.84
CA MET A 48 -12.34 -14.46 -18.25
C MET A 48 -10.88 -14.15 -18.64
N PRO A 49 -10.67 -13.18 -19.55
CA PRO A 49 -9.32 -12.69 -19.84
C PRO A 49 -8.61 -12.21 -18.57
N PRO A 50 -7.29 -12.43 -18.44
CA PRO A 50 -6.54 -11.91 -17.32
C PRO A 50 -6.46 -10.37 -17.39
N LEU A 51 -6.38 -9.72 -16.23
CA LEU A 51 -6.21 -8.26 -16.15
C LEU A 51 -4.81 -7.80 -16.60
N VAL A 52 -3.80 -8.66 -16.47
CA VAL A 52 -2.40 -8.35 -16.82
C VAL A 52 -1.76 -9.51 -17.54
N HIS A 53 -0.81 -9.19 -18.42
CA HIS A 53 0.01 -10.16 -19.13
C HIS A 53 1.24 -10.56 -18.29
N PRO A 54 1.70 -11.84 -18.32
CA PRO A 54 2.88 -12.28 -17.57
C PRO A 54 4.16 -11.45 -17.82
N ASN A 55 4.32 -10.90 -19.01
CA ASN A 55 5.45 -10.02 -19.33
C ASN A 55 5.43 -8.71 -18.54
N GLU A 56 4.25 -8.16 -18.25
CA GLU A 56 4.10 -6.96 -17.41
C GLU A 56 4.51 -7.25 -15.96
N ILE A 57 4.19 -8.44 -15.46
CA ILE A 57 4.63 -8.92 -14.14
C ILE A 57 6.15 -9.04 -14.10
N ASN A 58 6.77 -9.60 -15.14
CA ASN A 58 8.22 -9.72 -15.22
C ASN A 58 8.91 -8.36 -15.33
N ALA A 59 8.34 -7.42 -16.08
CA ALA A 59 8.82 -6.04 -16.15
C ALA A 59 8.72 -5.34 -14.78
N LEU A 60 7.58 -5.49 -14.07
CA LEU A 60 7.42 -4.95 -12.73
C LEU A 60 8.44 -5.56 -11.75
N LYS A 61 8.70 -6.87 -11.81
CA LYS A 61 9.75 -7.52 -11.00
C LYS A 61 11.13 -6.92 -11.28
N ALA A 62 11.45 -6.60 -12.53
CA ALA A 62 12.70 -5.93 -12.87
C ALA A 62 12.76 -4.50 -12.29
N HIS A 63 11.68 -3.74 -12.38
CA HIS A 63 11.60 -2.40 -11.76
C HIS A 63 11.69 -2.46 -10.23
N LEU A 64 11.04 -3.43 -9.58
CA LEU A 64 11.14 -3.62 -8.13
C LEU A 64 12.54 -4.08 -7.69
N ARG A 65 13.29 -4.76 -8.57
CA ARG A 65 14.71 -5.05 -8.32
C ARG A 65 15.54 -3.76 -8.27
N GLU A 66 15.30 -2.81 -9.18
CA GLU A 66 15.97 -1.50 -9.14
C GLU A 66 15.64 -0.75 -7.84
N VAL A 67 14.39 -0.83 -7.37
CA VAL A 67 13.99 -0.29 -6.06
C VAL A 67 14.73 -1.00 -4.93
N ALA A 68 14.81 -2.34 -4.95
CA ALA A 68 15.53 -3.15 -3.97
C ALA A 68 17.08 -3.04 -4.07
N GLN A 69 17.61 -2.30 -5.04
CA GLN A 69 19.03 -1.94 -5.15
C GLN A 69 19.28 -0.45 -4.87
N GLY A 70 18.24 0.36 -4.69
CA GLY A 70 18.33 1.79 -4.40
C GLY A 70 18.45 2.67 -5.64
N ASN A 71 18.29 2.10 -6.84
CA ASN A 71 18.37 2.81 -8.14
C ASN A 71 17.04 3.47 -8.54
N ALA A 72 15.95 3.13 -7.86
CA ALA A 72 14.62 3.67 -8.10
C ALA A 72 13.87 3.86 -6.78
N PHE A 73 12.82 4.68 -6.81
CA PHE A 73 11.91 4.91 -5.70
C PHE A 73 10.52 4.38 -6.04
N LEU A 74 9.85 3.69 -5.12
CA LEU A 74 8.51 3.16 -5.29
C LEU A 74 7.47 4.13 -4.74
N LEU A 75 6.55 4.58 -5.59
CA LEU A 75 5.33 5.27 -5.21
C LEU A 75 4.15 4.32 -5.41
N GLN A 76 3.59 3.83 -4.32
CA GLN A 76 2.34 3.08 -4.32
C GLN A 76 1.23 3.92 -3.70
N GLY A 77 0.12 4.09 -4.41
CA GLY A 77 -0.97 4.94 -3.92
C GLY A 77 -2.31 4.69 -4.58
N GLY A 78 -3.38 5.04 -3.88
CA GLY A 78 -4.75 4.98 -4.37
C GLY A 78 -5.73 4.76 -3.24
N ASP A 79 -6.91 4.25 -3.55
CA ASP A 79 -7.98 4.15 -2.56
C ASP A 79 -7.64 3.20 -1.41
N CYS A 80 -8.29 3.45 -0.28
CA CYS A 80 -8.33 2.48 0.79
C CYS A 80 -9.05 1.21 0.29
N ALA A 81 -10.34 1.33 -0.02
CA ALA A 81 -11.14 0.29 -0.67
C ALA A 81 -11.76 0.88 -1.95
N GLU A 82 -11.71 0.13 -3.05
CA GLU A 82 -12.52 0.46 -4.21
C GLU A 82 -13.99 0.08 -3.95
N LEU A 83 -14.90 0.88 -4.48
CA LEU A 83 -16.34 0.61 -4.47
C LEU A 83 -16.81 0.58 -5.93
N PHE A 84 -17.79 -0.29 -6.21
CA PHE A 84 -18.34 -0.38 -7.57
C PHE A 84 -18.98 0.94 -8.00
N ASP A 85 -19.61 1.65 -7.05
CA ASP A 85 -20.30 2.93 -7.30
C ASP A 85 -19.34 4.06 -7.70
N TYR A 86 -18.05 3.97 -7.34
CA TYR A 86 -17.03 4.98 -7.66
C TYR A 86 -15.97 4.46 -8.64
N CYS A 87 -16.22 3.30 -9.26
CA CYS A 87 -15.41 2.76 -10.34
C CYS A 87 -15.75 3.45 -11.67
N GLU A 88 -15.62 4.78 -11.69
CA GLU A 88 -15.95 5.63 -12.82
C GLU A 88 -14.74 6.37 -13.37
N GLN A 89 -14.85 6.84 -14.62
CA GLN A 89 -13.76 7.47 -15.35
C GLN A 89 -13.15 8.66 -14.58
N GLY A 90 -13.98 9.54 -14.02
CA GLY A 90 -13.52 10.76 -13.32
C GLY A 90 -12.61 10.44 -12.14
N ALA A 91 -13.06 9.58 -11.22
CA ALA A 91 -12.29 9.16 -10.05
C ALA A 91 -10.99 8.44 -10.43
N ILE A 92 -11.02 7.60 -11.48
CA ILE A 92 -9.83 6.90 -11.98
C ILE A 92 -8.82 7.89 -12.56
N GLU A 93 -9.27 8.81 -13.41
CA GLU A 93 -8.41 9.85 -14.00
C GLU A 93 -7.79 10.76 -12.94
N SER A 94 -8.60 11.21 -11.99
CA SER A 94 -8.19 12.05 -10.85
C SER A 94 -7.05 11.39 -10.06
N LYS A 95 -7.21 10.10 -9.73
CA LYS A 95 -6.18 9.30 -9.04
C LYS A 95 -4.90 9.12 -9.87
N ILE A 96 -5.03 8.86 -11.18
CA ILE A 96 -3.87 8.73 -12.07
C ILE A 96 -3.13 10.07 -12.16
N LYS A 97 -3.84 11.19 -12.31
CA LYS A 97 -3.26 12.54 -12.34
C LYS A 97 -2.45 12.81 -11.07
N LEU A 98 -3.03 12.55 -9.90
CA LEU A 98 -2.34 12.73 -8.62
C LEU A 98 -1.07 11.87 -8.51
N LEU A 99 -1.14 10.58 -8.86
CA LEU A 99 0.05 9.71 -8.86
C LEU A 99 1.15 10.22 -9.80
N LEU A 100 0.77 10.78 -10.96
CA LEU A 100 1.72 11.37 -11.91
C LEU A 100 2.34 12.68 -11.37
N GLN A 101 1.54 13.56 -10.77
CA GLN A 101 2.02 14.81 -10.18
C GLN A 101 3.01 14.52 -9.03
N MET A 102 2.66 13.62 -8.11
CA MET A 102 3.57 13.20 -7.04
C MET A 102 4.85 12.58 -7.58
N SER A 103 4.75 11.77 -8.64
CA SER A 103 5.93 11.17 -9.27
C SER A 103 6.90 12.22 -9.79
N LEU A 104 6.41 13.30 -10.40
CA LEU A 104 7.26 14.38 -10.90
C LEU A 104 8.05 15.05 -9.76
N VAL A 105 7.37 15.37 -8.65
CA VAL A 105 8.00 15.97 -7.46
C VAL A 105 9.05 15.04 -6.86
N LEU A 106 8.72 13.75 -6.73
CA LEU A 106 9.64 12.74 -6.18
C LEU A 106 10.84 12.50 -7.10
N ILE A 107 10.67 12.45 -8.42
CA ILE A 107 11.79 12.32 -9.38
C ILE A 107 12.77 13.49 -9.18
N TRP A 108 12.24 14.71 -9.09
CA TRP A 108 13.04 15.91 -8.90
C TRP A 108 13.82 15.90 -7.58
N GLY A 109 13.18 15.54 -6.46
CA GLY A 109 13.84 15.56 -5.15
C GLY A 109 14.76 14.38 -4.89
N THR A 110 14.40 13.18 -5.36
CA THR A 110 15.19 11.95 -5.12
C THR A 110 16.32 11.76 -6.13
N ASN A 111 16.27 12.46 -7.27
CA ASN A 111 17.11 12.22 -8.44
C ASN A 111 17.10 10.75 -8.89
N LYS A 112 15.96 10.06 -8.73
CA LYS A 112 15.76 8.65 -9.08
C LYS A 112 14.52 8.49 -9.96
N ARG A 113 14.49 7.38 -10.70
CA ARG A 113 13.26 6.95 -11.39
C ARG A 113 12.21 6.55 -10.36
N VAL A 114 10.94 6.91 -10.61
CA VAL A 114 9.81 6.50 -9.77
C VAL A 114 9.04 5.35 -10.43
N VAL A 115 8.99 4.20 -9.74
CA VAL A 115 8.12 3.07 -10.06
C VAL A 115 6.76 3.36 -9.45
N ARG A 116 5.70 3.34 -10.28
CA ARG A 116 4.34 3.68 -9.88
C ARG A 116 3.49 2.42 -9.76
N ILE A 117 2.81 2.25 -8.63
CA ILE A 117 1.82 1.17 -8.42
C ILE A 117 0.51 1.80 -7.93
N GLY A 118 -0.54 1.72 -8.75
CA GLY A 118 -1.88 2.13 -8.35
C GLY A 118 -2.55 1.08 -7.47
N ARG A 119 -3.17 1.51 -6.36
CA ARG A 119 -4.20 0.73 -5.67
C ARG A 119 -5.51 0.90 -6.43
N MET A 120 -5.69 0.07 -7.47
CA MET A 120 -6.82 0.11 -8.39
C MET A 120 -7.04 -1.25 -9.07
N ALA A 121 -8.23 -1.43 -9.66
CA ALA A 121 -8.61 -2.61 -10.44
C ALA A 121 -8.55 -3.94 -9.66
N GLY A 122 -8.87 -3.91 -8.36
CA GLY A 122 -8.95 -5.14 -7.56
C GLY A 122 -8.94 -4.96 -6.04
N GLN A 123 -8.90 -3.74 -5.52
CA GLN A 123 -8.79 -3.44 -4.09
C GLN A 123 -10.18 -3.46 -3.39
N TYR A 124 -10.98 -4.50 -3.65
CA TYR A 124 -12.36 -4.63 -3.14
C TYR A 124 -12.48 -5.42 -1.82
N ALA A 125 -11.45 -6.17 -1.43
CA ALA A 125 -11.45 -6.97 -0.21
C ALA A 125 -10.75 -6.23 0.95
N LYS A 126 -11.35 -6.27 2.15
CA LYS A 126 -10.81 -5.65 3.36
C LYS A 126 -10.79 -6.62 4.55
N PRO A 127 -9.65 -6.76 5.25
CA PRO A 127 -9.64 -7.47 6.53
C PRO A 127 -10.43 -6.65 7.56
N ARG A 128 -11.12 -7.35 8.46
CA ARG A 128 -11.81 -6.74 9.62
C ARG A 128 -11.08 -7.14 10.89
N SER A 129 -11.07 -6.27 11.88
CA SER A 129 -10.34 -6.45 13.16
C SER A 129 -10.89 -7.61 13.99
N ILE A 130 -10.56 -8.83 13.58
CA ILE A 130 -10.68 -10.11 14.29
C ILE A 130 -9.47 -10.97 13.85
N GLY A 131 -8.41 -10.98 14.65
CA GLY A 131 -7.33 -11.98 14.55
C GLY A 131 -5.95 -11.43 14.21
N GLY A 132 -5.00 -11.70 15.11
CA GLY A 132 -3.66 -11.10 15.18
C GLY A 132 -2.63 -11.50 14.12
N THR A 133 -1.56 -10.70 14.16
CA THR A 133 -0.37 -10.65 13.29
C THR A 133 0.62 -11.78 13.54
N SER A 134 1.38 -12.15 12.50
CA SER A 134 2.53 -13.05 12.59
C SER A 134 3.69 -12.47 11.77
N SER A 135 4.89 -12.44 12.35
CA SER A 135 6.13 -12.02 11.69
C SER A 135 6.91 -13.21 11.13
N ARG A 136 7.65 -13.00 10.03
CA ARG A 136 8.68 -13.93 9.52
C ARG A 136 9.89 -13.15 9.00
N ARG A 137 11.09 -13.75 9.16
CA ARG A 137 12.40 -13.21 8.77
C ARG A 137 12.66 -13.34 7.25
N GLY A 138 13.52 -12.44 6.77
CA GLY A 138 13.56 -11.99 5.38
C GLY A 138 14.63 -12.54 4.45
N THR A 139 14.42 -12.18 3.19
CA THR A 139 15.37 -12.03 2.08
C THR A 139 15.54 -10.54 1.79
N ALA A 140 16.50 -10.14 0.96
CA ALA A 140 16.67 -8.75 0.51
C ALA A 140 15.33 -8.19 -0.02
N ALA A 141 14.67 -7.38 0.80
CA ALA A 141 13.37 -6.78 0.51
C ALA A 141 13.57 -5.28 0.31
N GLY A 142 12.88 -4.71 -0.69
CA GLY A 142 12.75 -3.26 -0.76
C GLY A 142 11.96 -2.77 0.46
N TRP A 143 12.53 -1.83 1.21
CA TRP A 143 11.85 -1.21 2.34
C TRP A 143 10.82 -0.20 1.82
N GLN A 144 9.58 -0.33 2.26
CA GLN A 144 8.50 0.59 1.92
C GLN A 144 7.84 1.07 3.21
N CYS A 145 7.66 2.39 3.33
CA CYS A 145 6.95 2.98 4.46
C CYS A 145 5.46 3.08 4.14
N ASP A 146 4.62 2.58 5.04
CA ASP A 146 3.17 2.81 5.03
C ASP A 146 2.82 3.67 6.26
N PRO A 147 2.90 5.00 6.14
CA PRO A 147 2.65 5.90 7.26
C PRO A 147 1.15 6.10 7.55
N MET A 148 0.27 5.30 6.95
CA MET A 148 -1.17 5.52 7.01
C MET A 148 -1.82 4.63 8.07
N HIS A 149 -1.62 3.31 7.95
CA HIS A 149 -2.39 2.34 8.75
C HIS A 149 -2.03 2.35 10.23
N GLY A 150 -0.79 2.67 10.58
CA GLY A 150 -0.34 2.79 11.98
C GLY A 150 -0.86 4.03 12.71
N ASN A 151 -1.27 5.08 11.98
CA ASN A 151 -1.59 6.40 12.52
C ASN A 151 -3.10 6.72 12.51
N THR A 152 -3.95 5.69 12.47
CA THR A 152 -5.41 5.89 12.46
C THR A 152 -5.93 6.11 13.88
N LEU A 153 -6.70 7.17 14.08
CA LEU A 153 -7.38 7.50 15.34
C LEU A 153 -8.89 7.65 15.12
N SER A 154 -9.66 7.68 16.20
CA SER A 154 -11.10 7.98 16.17
C SER A 154 -11.39 9.26 16.94
N THR A 155 -12.17 10.16 16.35
CA THR A 155 -12.68 11.37 17.02
C THR A 155 -13.66 10.99 18.12
N PRO A 156 -14.02 11.91 19.03
CA PRO A 156 -15.09 11.68 20.02
C PRO A 156 -16.44 11.32 19.39
N ALA A 157 -16.69 11.78 18.16
CA ALA A 157 -17.88 11.43 17.37
C ALA A 157 -17.79 10.03 16.70
N GLY A 158 -16.68 9.31 16.89
CA GLY A 158 -16.47 7.97 16.32
C GLY A 158 -16.02 7.96 14.86
N ILE A 159 -15.69 9.11 14.28
CA ILE A 159 -15.20 9.21 12.90
C ILE A 159 -13.71 8.83 12.90
N LYS A 160 -13.33 7.91 12.01
CA LYS A 160 -11.92 7.57 11.82
C LYS A 160 -11.20 8.69 11.08
N THR A 161 -10.06 9.12 11.56
CA THR A 161 -9.21 10.09 10.86
C THR A 161 -7.73 9.77 11.09
N ARG A 162 -6.84 10.51 10.43
CA ARG A 162 -5.38 10.47 10.60
C ARG A 162 -4.89 11.91 10.64
N ARG A 163 -3.89 12.21 11.46
CA ARG A 163 -3.26 13.54 11.46
C ARG A 163 -2.12 13.53 10.44
N PHE A 164 -2.13 14.50 9.53
CA PHE A 164 -1.09 14.66 8.52
C PHE A 164 0.32 14.69 9.13
N ASN A 165 0.49 15.35 10.27
CA ASN A 165 1.79 15.44 10.95
C ASN A 165 2.29 14.09 11.46
N ASP A 166 1.39 13.21 11.92
CA ASP A 166 1.78 11.86 12.38
C ASP A 166 2.21 11.00 11.18
N ILE A 167 1.46 11.09 10.06
CA ILE A 167 1.81 10.46 8.78
C ILE A 167 3.19 10.92 8.31
N TYR A 168 3.42 12.24 8.28
CA TYR A 168 4.71 12.79 7.87
C TYR A 168 5.84 12.39 8.82
N SER A 169 5.59 12.41 10.14
CA SER A 169 6.59 12.07 11.15
C SER A 169 7.07 10.62 11.01
N GLU A 170 6.19 9.65 10.78
CA GLU A 170 6.59 8.25 10.56
C GLU A 170 7.48 8.12 9.31
N LEU A 171 7.13 8.83 8.24
CA LEU A 171 7.90 8.80 7.00
C LEU A 171 9.27 9.46 7.15
N GLU A 172 9.34 10.61 7.81
CA GLU A 172 10.58 11.31 8.12
C GLU A 172 11.50 10.46 9.01
N GLN A 173 10.94 9.82 10.04
CA GLN A 173 11.67 8.92 10.90
C GLN A 173 12.19 7.69 10.14
N SER A 174 11.38 7.12 9.25
CA SER A 174 11.79 5.99 8.40
C SER A 174 12.97 6.37 7.50
N LEU A 175 12.91 7.52 6.83
CA LEU A 175 14.01 8.05 6.02
C LEU A 175 15.29 8.22 6.87
N ARG A 176 15.15 8.84 8.05
CA ARG A 176 16.26 9.05 8.99
C ARG A 176 16.87 7.74 9.48
N ILE A 177 16.06 6.76 9.87
CA ILE A 177 16.53 5.44 10.32
C ILE A 177 17.32 4.76 9.20
N HIS A 178 16.80 4.77 7.98
CA HIS A 178 17.50 4.14 6.86
C HIS A 178 18.89 4.76 6.63
N LYS A 179 18.97 6.10 6.67
CA LYS A 179 20.24 6.83 6.60
C LYS A 179 21.20 6.45 7.72
N GLU A 180 20.74 6.47 8.97
CA GLU A 180 21.54 6.13 10.15
C GLU A 180 22.07 4.68 10.10
N GLN A 181 21.32 3.78 9.47
CA GLN A 181 21.68 2.37 9.31
C GLN A 181 22.47 2.07 8.01
N GLY A 182 22.85 3.08 7.22
CA GLY A 182 23.56 2.89 5.95
C GLY A 182 22.75 2.09 4.92
N SER A 183 21.43 2.15 5.02
CA SER A 183 20.46 1.56 4.10
C SER A 183 19.66 2.68 3.43
N TYR A 184 18.62 2.34 2.66
CA TYR A 184 17.76 3.34 2.05
C TYR A 184 16.29 2.91 2.10
N LEU A 185 15.40 3.89 2.21
CA LEU A 185 13.97 3.67 2.06
C LEU A 185 13.64 3.55 0.58
N GLY A 186 13.14 2.39 0.15
CA GLY A 186 12.85 2.09 -1.25
C GLY A 186 11.57 2.72 -1.76
N GLY A 187 10.64 3.12 -0.90
CA GLY A 187 9.41 3.76 -1.35
C GLY A 187 8.39 4.05 -0.26
N VAL A 188 7.23 4.53 -0.69
CA VAL A 188 6.06 4.81 0.15
C VAL A 188 4.82 4.09 -0.36
N HIS A 189 3.92 3.78 0.56
CA HIS A 189 2.58 3.28 0.31
C HIS A 189 1.58 4.22 0.97
N LEU A 190 0.72 4.85 0.18
CA LEU A 190 -0.23 5.84 0.65
C LEU A 190 -1.68 5.46 0.29
N GLU A 191 -2.60 5.82 1.16
CA GLU A 191 -4.03 5.85 0.83
C GLU A 191 -4.40 7.29 0.49
N LEU A 192 -4.75 7.52 -0.77
CA LEU A 192 -4.94 8.86 -1.32
C LEU A 192 -6.05 8.88 -2.38
N THR A 193 -6.62 10.05 -2.59
CA THR A 193 -7.56 10.33 -3.68
C THR A 193 -7.26 11.71 -4.28
N GLY A 194 -7.53 11.86 -5.57
CA GLY A 194 -7.44 13.18 -6.23
C GLY A 194 -8.62 14.10 -5.93
N GLU A 195 -9.61 13.60 -5.19
CA GLU A 195 -10.77 14.38 -4.76
C GLU A 195 -10.46 15.25 -3.54
N ALA A 196 -11.14 16.39 -3.42
CA ALA A 196 -11.02 17.33 -2.29
C ALA A 196 -11.78 16.83 -1.05
N VAL A 197 -11.43 15.64 -0.58
CA VAL A 197 -12.04 15.01 0.61
C VAL A 197 -11.54 15.63 1.90
N THR A 198 -12.34 15.56 2.96
CA THR A 198 -11.98 15.98 4.31
C THR A 198 -11.88 14.76 5.22
N GLU A 199 -10.90 13.90 4.95
CA GLU A 199 -10.75 12.61 5.63
C GLU A 199 -9.59 12.58 6.64
N CYS A 200 -8.47 13.23 6.33
CA CYS A 200 -7.32 13.41 7.22
C CYS A 200 -7.23 14.84 7.74
N LEU A 201 -6.86 14.99 9.01
CA LEU A 201 -6.66 16.28 9.68
C LEU A 201 -5.32 16.92 9.29
N GLY A 202 -5.26 18.25 9.31
CA GLY A 202 -4.06 19.05 9.11
C GLY A 202 -3.65 19.15 7.63
N GLY A 203 -2.34 19.19 7.41
CA GLY A 203 -1.76 19.65 6.14
C GLY A 203 -1.87 21.16 5.99
N SER A 204 -1.48 21.66 4.83
CA SER A 204 -1.46 23.07 4.46
C SER A 204 -2.83 23.74 4.47
N GLU A 205 -3.91 22.96 4.34
CA GLU A 205 -5.28 23.46 4.47
C GLU A 205 -5.73 23.61 5.93
N GLY A 206 -5.02 23.00 6.88
CA GLY A 206 -5.32 23.12 8.30
C GLY A 206 -6.61 22.43 8.74
N LEU A 207 -7.04 21.37 8.05
CA LEU A 207 -8.31 20.68 8.32
C LEU A 207 -8.42 20.21 9.78
N ASP A 208 -9.53 20.54 10.43
CA ASP A 208 -9.82 20.12 11.80
C ASP A 208 -10.95 19.06 11.86
N GLU A 209 -11.36 18.70 13.09
CA GLU A 209 -12.37 17.65 13.28
C GLU A 209 -13.76 18.07 12.80
N ASP A 210 -14.09 19.37 12.79
CA ASP A 210 -15.38 19.87 12.34
C ASP A 210 -15.49 19.79 10.81
N ASP A 211 -14.37 20.00 10.11
CA ASP A 211 -14.26 19.88 8.66
C ASP A 211 -14.52 18.46 8.13
N LEU A 212 -14.30 17.43 8.96
CA LEU A 212 -14.49 16.03 8.54
C LEU A 212 -15.91 15.80 8.00
N SER A 213 -16.92 16.45 8.56
CA SER A 213 -18.31 16.29 8.12
C SER A 213 -18.60 16.85 6.72
N THR A 214 -17.70 17.67 6.16
CA THR A 214 -17.92 18.39 4.90
C THR A 214 -17.85 17.47 3.68
N ASN A 215 -16.86 16.59 3.59
CA ASN A 215 -16.65 15.73 2.43
C ASN A 215 -15.91 14.42 2.78
N TYR A 216 -16.40 13.70 3.80
CA TYR A 216 -15.91 12.37 4.15
C TYR A 216 -16.59 11.31 3.28
N THR A 217 -15.84 10.69 2.36
CA THR A 217 -16.42 9.75 1.37
C THR A 217 -15.89 8.33 1.45
N SER A 218 -14.79 8.11 2.18
CA SER A 218 -14.27 6.75 2.41
C SER A 218 -15.18 5.94 3.32
N PHE A 219 -15.42 4.68 2.93
CA PHE A 219 -16.17 3.71 3.72
C PHE A 219 -15.26 2.85 4.63
N CYS A 220 -13.94 3.03 4.53
CA CYS A 220 -12.96 2.22 5.26
C CYS A 220 -12.07 3.09 6.13
N ASP A 221 -10.89 3.47 5.64
CA ASP A 221 -9.97 4.34 6.36
C ASP A 221 -9.80 5.68 5.60
N PRO A 222 -9.51 6.76 6.33
CA PRO A 222 -9.37 8.12 5.79
C PRO A 222 -8.17 8.24 4.84
N ARG A 223 -8.38 8.84 3.67
CA ARG A 223 -7.35 9.05 2.64
C ARG A 223 -6.77 10.46 2.73
N LEU A 224 -5.55 10.64 2.25
CA LEU A 224 -5.03 11.96 1.91
C LEU A 224 -5.80 12.51 0.71
N ASN A 225 -6.20 13.78 0.77
CA ASN A 225 -6.72 14.49 -0.39
C ASN A 225 -5.58 14.91 -1.35
N GLU A 226 -5.91 15.50 -2.50
CA GLU A 226 -4.93 15.94 -3.51
C GLU A 226 -3.82 16.82 -2.92
N LYS A 227 -4.20 17.85 -2.16
CA LYS A 227 -3.27 18.85 -1.61
C LYS A 227 -2.35 18.23 -0.56
N GLN A 228 -2.91 17.46 0.37
CA GLN A 228 -2.13 16.76 1.39
C GLN A 228 -1.16 15.75 0.76
N ALA A 229 -1.59 15.01 -0.26
CA ALA A 229 -0.73 14.05 -0.96
C ALA A 229 0.44 14.75 -1.69
N LEU A 230 0.18 15.88 -2.36
CA LEU A 230 1.23 16.67 -3.01
C LEU A 230 2.18 17.30 -1.99
N GLU A 231 1.66 17.84 -0.89
CA GLU A 231 2.46 18.39 0.20
C GLU A 231 3.43 17.34 0.76
N LEU A 232 2.94 16.12 1.01
CA LEU A 232 3.78 15.01 1.45
C LEU A 232 4.88 14.68 0.44
N ALA A 233 4.58 14.70 -0.86
CA ALA A 233 5.57 14.48 -1.91
C ALA A 233 6.67 15.56 -1.90
N PHE A 234 6.31 16.83 -1.69
CA PHE A 234 7.27 17.93 -1.57
C PHE A 234 8.15 17.79 -0.33
N LEU A 235 7.59 17.41 0.81
CA LEU A 235 8.36 17.19 2.05
C LEU A 235 9.38 16.05 1.89
N VAL A 236 8.99 14.95 1.24
CA VAL A 236 9.90 13.84 0.92
C VAL A 236 10.98 14.29 -0.07
N ALA A 237 10.60 15.01 -1.12
CA ALA A 237 11.53 15.52 -2.13
C ALA A 237 12.57 16.47 -1.52
N ASP A 238 12.14 17.33 -0.60
CA ASP A 238 13.04 18.25 0.10
C ASP A 238 13.99 17.51 1.05
N HIS A 239 13.53 16.45 1.73
CA HIS A 239 14.40 15.59 2.53
C HIS A 239 15.61 15.11 1.73
N TYR A 240 15.38 14.47 0.57
CA TYR A 240 16.45 13.98 -0.31
C TYR A 240 17.30 15.12 -0.90
N SER A 241 16.69 16.24 -1.27
CA SER A 241 17.41 17.40 -1.80
C SER A 241 18.41 17.98 -0.81
N ARG A 242 18.08 17.97 0.49
CA ARG A 242 19.00 18.39 1.57
C ARG A 242 20.14 17.39 1.78
N GLU A 243 19.94 16.11 1.49
CA GLU A 243 21.00 15.11 1.59
C GLU A 243 22.06 15.29 0.50
N HIS A 244 21.64 15.59 -0.73
CA HIS A 244 22.56 15.77 -1.87
C HIS A 244 23.42 17.04 -1.80
N LYS A 245 23.05 18.02 -0.96
CA LYS A 245 23.80 19.27 -0.77
C LYS A 245 24.90 19.18 0.31
N LYS A 246 25.01 18.06 1.03
CA LYS A 246 26.05 17.81 2.04
C LYS A 246 27.16 16.94 1.46
#